data_AF-A0AAD0RUP3-F1
#
_entry.id   AF-A0AAD0RUP3-F1
#
_cell.length_a   1.000
_cell.length_b   1.000
_cell.length_c   1.000
_cell.angle_alpha   90.00
_cell.angle_beta   90.00
_cell.angle_gamma   90.00
#
_symmetry.space_group_name_H-M   'P 1'
#
loop_
_entity.id
_entity.type
_entity.pdbx_description
1 polymer ?
#
loop_
_entity_poly.entity_id
_entity_poly.type
_entity_poly.pdbx_seq_one_letter_code
_entity_poly.pdbx_strand_id
1 'polypeptide(L)'
;MPDNAALQPLGALAQAPLGAAFEDAYAEWLQVFRELAGGGHKAETAAELAAEQGGLLARRLSRAAGARVGAAGQSQIDALQYLFVALIDERLLFEDWPGQSLWQATPLEQRLFGSRAAGDKVPALIEQVLRERDPAGRDLANVCLQTLSLGFYGRLRGPGGLAQHEEWRRELFAFAYQRDADLRSLAPALERSSALPPQRLTVRRMLPDGFRLSLGVAAILVGMSVVGHAFWHDIVSRVEPMLYQGTDGDGQSK
;
A
#
# COMPACT_ATOMS: atom_id res chain seq x y z
N MET A 1 18.70 -32.61 27.71
CA MET A 1 17.56 -32.59 26.78
C MET A 1 16.94 -31.21 26.89
N PRO A 2 17.14 -30.29 25.92
CA PRO A 2 16.46 -29.00 25.98
C PRO A 2 14.98 -29.21 25.68
N ASP A 3 14.20 -28.39 26.36
CA ASP A 3 12.77 -28.47 26.58
C ASP A 3 11.97 -28.30 25.27
N ASN A 4 11.21 -29.33 24.89
CA ASN A 4 10.41 -29.37 23.65
C ASN A 4 9.18 -28.44 23.71
N ALA A 5 8.95 -27.77 24.84
CA ALA A 5 7.85 -26.81 25.04
C ALA A 5 8.06 -25.50 24.25
N ALA A 6 9.31 -25.08 23.98
CA ALA A 6 9.61 -23.81 23.33
C ALA A 6 9.39 -23.81 21.80
N LEU A 7 9.15 -24.98 21.20
CA LEU A 7 8.87 -25.15 19.76
C LEU A 7 7.37 -25.27 19.45
N GLN A 8 6.50 -25.31 20.47
CA GLN A 8 5.05 -25.23 20.28
C GLN A 8 4.51 -23.94 19.64
N PRO A 9 5.10 -22.73 19.79
CA PRO A 9 4.48 -21.50 19.24
C PRO A 9 4.43 -21.47 17.70
N LEU A 10 5.24 -22.27 17.01
CA LEU A 10 5.22 -22.41 15.55
C LEU A 10 4.31 -23.57 15.07
N GLY A 11 3.97 -24.51 15.95
CA GLY A 11 3.07 -25.62 15.63
C GLY A 11 1.60 -25.22 15.51
N ALA A 12 1.19 -24.13 16.17
CA ALA A 12 -0.14 -23.53 16.02
C ALA A 12 -0.27 -22.77 14.69
N LEU A 13 0.81 -22.12 14.23
CA LEU A 13 0.89 -21.53 12.88
C LEU A 13 0.79 -22.60 11.78
N ALA A 14 1.25 -23.82 12.05
CA ALA A 14 1.22 -24.94 11.11
C ALA A 14 -0.16 -25.59 10.89
N GLN A 15 -1.18 -25.25 11.70
CA GLN A 15 -2.53 -25.85 11.61
C GLN A 15 -3.57 -24.97 10.91
N ALA A 16 -3.14 -23.85 10.30
CA ALA A 16 -3.99 -22.86 9.65
C ALA A 16 -3.85 -22.94 8.11
N PRO A 17 -4.46 -23.93 7.43
CA PRO A 17 -4.27 -24.16 5.99
C PRO A 17 -4.70 -22.98 5.09
N LEU A 18 -5.71 -22.20 5.49
CA LEU A 18 -6.15 -20.98 4.81
C LEU A 18 -5.17 -19.84 5.05
N GLY A 19 -4.76 -19.62 6.31
CA GLY A 19 -3.74 -18.64 6.67
C GLY A 19 -2.44 -18.83 5.87
N ALA A 20 -1.91 -20.06 5.86
CA ALA A 20 -0.69 -20.36 5.09
C ALA A 20 -0.87 -20.16 3.57
N ALA A 21 -2.02 -20.57 3.01
CA ALA A 21 -2.31 -20.33 1.59
C ALA A 21 -2.35 -18.83 1.24
N PHE A 22 -2.93 -18.03 2.14
CA PHE A 22 -3.03 -16.59 2.00
C PHE A 22 -1.64 -15.93 2.04
N GLU A 23 -0.80 -16.30 3.01
CA GLU A 23 0.58 -15.79 3.14
C GLU A 23 1.39 -16.06 1.88
N ASP A 24 1.36 -17.30 1.39
CA ASP A 24 2.06 -17.70 0.15
C ASP A 24 1.59 -16.87 -1.06
N ALA A 25 0.27 -16.76 -1.23
CA ALA A 25 -0.32 -16.02 -2.35
C ALA A 25 -0.03 -14.51 -2.26
N TYR A 26 -0.08 -13.92 -1.06
CA TYR A 26 0.19 -12.50 -0.86
C TYR A 26 1.68 -12.18 -1.00
N ALA A 27 2.58 -13.06 -0.54
CA ALA A 27 4.01 -12.90 -0.75
C ALA A 27 4.38 -12.87 -2.24
N GLU A 28 3.76 -13.73 -3.05
CA GLU A 28 3.93 -13.72 -4.51
C GLU A 28 3.33 -12.44 -5.13
N TRP A 29 2.13 -12.03 -4.68
CA TRP A 29 1.57 -10.75 -5.11
C TRP A 29 2.50 -9.57 -4.83
N LEU A 30 3.16 -9.52 -3.67
CA LEU A 30 4.12 -8.47 -3.34
C LEU A 30 5.34 -8.46 -4.27
N GLN A 31 5.75 -9.62 -4.81
CA GLN A 31 6.80 -9.68 -5.83
C GLN A 31 6.31 -9.04 -7.14
N VAL A 32 5.12 -9.44 -7.61
CA VAL A 32 4.49 -8.86 -8.81
C VAL A 32 4.31 -7.35 -8.68
N PHE A 33 3.79 -6.88 -7.54
CA PHE A 33 3.57 -5.46 -7.31
C PHE A 33 4.89 -4.66 -7.33
N ARG A 34 5.98 -5.20 -6.77
CA ARG A 34 7.30 -4.54 -6.86
C ARG A 34 7.80 -4.41 -8.29
N GLU A 35 7.58 -5.43 -9.11
CA GLU A 35 7.94 -5.39 -10.53
C GLU A 35 7.10 -4.37 -11.31
N LEU A 36 5.80 -4.29 -11.01
CA LEU A 36 4.90 -3.29 -11.61
C LEU A 36 5.26 -1.86 -11.21
N ALA A 37 5.59 -1.64 -9.93
CA ALA A 37 5.94 -0.32 -9.42
C ALA A 37 7.35 0.13 -9.86
N GLY A 38 8.26 -0.80 -10.14
CA GLY A 38 9.64 -0.52 -10.55
C GLY A 38 9.90 -0.59 -12.05
N GLY A 39 9.14 -1.40 -12.80
CA GLY A 39 9.30 -1.55 -14.23
C GLY A 39 8.64 -0.39 -14.96
N GLY A 40 9.38 0.32 -15.81
CA GLY A 40 8.91 1.49 -16.59
C GLY A 40 7.86 1.19 -17.66
N HIS A 41 6.90 0.31 -17.35
CA HIS A 41 5.76 -0.04 -18.17
C HIS A 41 4.84 1.17 -18.34
N LYS A 42 4.12 1.21 -19.46
CA LYS A 42 2.99 2.14 -19.64
C LYS A 42 1.86 1.78 -18.68
N ALA A 43 1.03 2.76 -18.34
CA ALA A 43 -0.07 2.60 -17.39
C ALA A 43 -1.01 1.46 -17.77
N GLU A 44 -1.38 1.36 -19.06
CA GLU A 44 -2.28 0.34 -19.60
C GLU A 44 -1.71 -1.06 -19.40
N THR A 45 -0.47 -1.28 -19.85
CA THR A 45 0.21 -2.57 -19.71
C THR A 45 0.40 -2.96 -18.24
N ALA A 46 0.76 -2.00 -17.38
CA ALA A 46 0.88 -2.27 -15.95
C ALA A 46 -0.46 -2.69 -15.33
N ALA A 47 -1.55 -2.01 -15.68
CA ALA A 47 -2.89 -2.32 -15.17
C ALA A 47 -3.43 -3.67 -15.70
N GLU A 48 -3.14 -4.00 -16.96
CA GLU A 48 -3.48 -5.31 -17.54
C GLU A 48 -2.73 -6.45 -16.83
N LEU A 49 -1.42 -6.32 -16.67
CA LEU A 49 -0.58 -7.30 -15.96
C LEU A 49 -1.02 -7.47 -14.51
N ALA A 50 -1.31 -6.37 -13.80
CA ALA A 50 -1.81 -6.40 -12.43
C ALA A 50 -3.11 -7.23 -12.31
N ALA A 51 -4.04 -7.05 -13.25
CA ALA A 51 -5.30 -7.78 -13.24
C ALA A 51 -5.15 -9.24 -13.63
N GLU A 52 -4.29 -9.54 -14.60
CA GLU A 52 -4.00 -10.91 -15.00
C GLU A 52 -3.36 -11.69 -13.85
N GLN A 53 -2.27 -11.16 -13.29
CA GLN A 53 -1.53 -11.80 -12.21
C GLN A 53 -2.36 -11.89 -10.93
N GLY A 54 -3.01 -10.80 -10.51
CA GLY A 54 -3.90 -10.80 -9.34
C GLY A 54 -5.04 -11.81 -9.48
N GLY A 55 -5.66 -11.90 -10.67
CA GLY A 55 -6.70 -12.88 -10.96
C GLY A 55 -6.19 -14.33 -10.99
N LEU A 56 -4.99 -14.57 -11.51
CA LEU A 56 -4.35 -15.89 -11.49
C LEU A 56 -4.05 -16.35 -10.06
N LEU A 57 -3.48 -15.47 -9.24
CA LEU A 57 -3.19 -15.73 -7.83
C LEU A 57 -4.47 -16.00 -7.04
N ALA A 58 -5.52 -15.21 -7.23
CA ALA A 58 -6.81 -15.40 -6.58
C ALA A 58 -7.43 -16.77 -6.93
N ARG A 59 -7.36 -17.20 -8.20
CA ARG A 59 -7.85 -18.53 -8.61
C ARG A 59 -7.00 -19.66 -8.03
N ARG A 60 -5.68 -19.49 -7.99
CA ARG A 60 -4.76 -20.50 -7.44
C ARG A 60 -4.94 -20.63 -5.93
N LEU A 61 -5.14 -19.52 -5.22
CA LEU A 61 -5.45 -19.48 -3.79
C LEU A 61 -6.70 -20.32 -3.48
N SER A 62 -7.81 -20.09 -4.19
CA SER A 62 -9.05 -20.87 -3.96
C SER A 62 -8.87 -22.36 -4.22
N ARG A 63 -8.12 -22.74 -5.26
CA ARG A 63 -7.82 -24.16 -5.53
C ARG A 63 -6.95 -24.79 -4.44
N ALA A 64 -5.92 -24.08 -3.99
CA ALA A 64 -5.02 -24.56 -2.94
C ALA A 64 -5.76 -24.73 -1.59
N ALA A 65 -6.65 -23.79 -1.26
CA ALA A 65 -7.50 -23.86 -0.08
C ALA A 65 -8.53 -25.00 -0.18
N GLY A 66 -9.17 -25.16 -1.35
CA GLY A 66 -10.13 -26.25 -1.60
C GLY A 66 -9.55 -27.65 -1.45
N ALA A 67 -8.29 -27.85 -1.84
CA ALA A 67 -7.58 -29.11 -1.65
C ALA A 67 -7.34 -29.47 -0.17
N ARG A 68 -7.41 -28.49 0.75
CA ARG A 68 -7.10 -28.66 2.17
C ARG A 68 -8.35 -28.75 3.07
N VAL A 69 -9.43 -28.03 2.73
CA VAL A 69 -10.63 -27.90 3.58
C VAL A 69 -11.83 -28.74 3.09
N GLY A 70 -11.85 -29.14 1.81
CA GLY A 70 -12.96 -29.90 1.23
C GLY A 70 -14.26 -29.09 1.10
N ALA A 71 -15.36 -29.75 0.73
CA ALA A 71 -16.62 -29.08 0.34
C ALA A 71 -17.31 -28.30 1.48
N ALA A 72 -17.12 -28.71 2.73
CA ALA A 72 -17.70 -28.02 3.90
C ALA A 72 -17.08 -26.62 4.13
N GLY A 73 -15.90 -26.35 3.55
CA GLY A 73 -15.19 -25.07 3.69
C GLY A 73 -15.45 -24.08 2.56
N GLN A 74 -16.38 -24.34 1.64
CA GLN A 74 -16.53 -23.48 0.45
C GLN A 74 -16.78 -22.01 0.79
N SER A 75 -17.63 -21.72 1.78
CA SER A 75 -17.87 -20.34 2.23
C SER A 75 -16.61 -19.66 2.78
N GLN A 76 -15.75 -20.41 3.47
CA GLN A 76 -14.46 -19.91 3.97
C GLN A 76 -13.46 -19.66 2.84
N ILE A 77 -13.49 -20.50 1.79
CA ILE A 77 -12.66 -20.34 0.59
C ILE A 77 -13.08 -19.10 -0.21
N ASP A 78 -14.39 -18.88 -0.34
CA ASP A 78 -14.94 -17.70 -1.02
C ASP A 78 -14.58 -16.43 -0.24
N ALA A 79 -14.72 -16.46 1.10
CA ALA A 79 -14.30 -15.37 1.98
C ALA A 79 -12.79 -15.09 1.88
N LEU A 80 -11.96 -16.15 1.90
CA LEU A 80 -10.51 -16.07 1.72
C LEU A 80 -10.15 -15.38 0.39
N GLN A 81 -10.77 -15.81 -0.71
CA GLN A 81 -10.51 -15.23 -2.04
C GLN A 81 -10.93 -13.76 -2.08
N TYR A 82 -12.09 -13.44 -1.51
CA TYR A 82 -12.59 -12.07 -1.46
C TYR A 82 -11.68 -11.15 -0.63
N LEU A 83 -11.22 -11.60 0.54
CA LEU A 83 -10.27 -10.87 1.38
C LEU A 83 -8.94 -10.59 0.65
N PHE A 84 -8.42 -11.59 -0.07
CA PHE A 84 -7.21 -11.43 -0.87
C PHE A 84 -7.36 -10.37 -1.96
N VAL A 85 -8.45 -10.42 -2.72
CA VAL A 85 -8.75 -9.44 -3.78
C VAL A 85 -8.95 -8.05 -3.20
N ALA A 86 -9.70 -7.92 -2.10
CA ALA A 86 -9.93 -6.66 -1.41
C ALA A 86 -8.62 -6.02 -0.92
N LEU A 87 -7.69 -6.83 -0.40
CA LEU A 87 -6.38 -6.35 0.05
C LEU A 87 -5.49 -5.92 -1.12
N ILE A 88 -5.52 -6.64 -2.24
CA ILE A 88 -4.83 -6.25 -3.47
C ILE A 88 -5.36 -4.90 -3.97
N ASP A 89 -6.69 -4.75 -4.05
CA ASP A 89 -7.31 -3.52 -4.51
C ASP A 89 -7.00 -2.35 -3.60
N GLU A 90 -7.08 -2.53 -2.28
CA GLU A 90 -6.67 -1.49 -1.32
C GLU A 90 -5.23 -1.02 -1.62
N ARG A 91 -4.30 -1.95 -1.83
CA ARG A 91 -2.91 -1.59 -2.15
C ARG A 91 -2.80 -0.81 -3.46
N LEU A 92 -3.42 -1.31 -4.53
CA LEU A 92 -3.35 -0.71 -5.87
C LEU A 92 -4.10 0.61 -5.97
N LEU A 93 -5.06 0.88 -5.09
CA LEU A 93 -5.77 2.16 -5.03
C LEU A 93 -4.97 3.23 -4.29
N PHE A 94 -4.18 2.86 -3.27
CA PHE A 94 -3.54 3.82 -2.35
C PHE A 94 -2.02 3.92 -2.44
N GLU A 95 -1.34 3.03 -3.17
CA GLU A 95 0.10 3.13 -3.43
C GLU A 95 0.40 3.71 -4.83
N ASP A 96 1.54 4.36 -4.98
CA ASP A 96 1.95 4.94 -6.27
C ASP A 96 2.54 3.88 -7.20
N TRP A 97 1.92 3.72 -8.38
CA TRP A 97 2.40 2.86 -9.46
C TRP A 97 1.79 3.31 -10.81
N PRO A 98 2.35 2.89 -11.97
CA PRO A 98 1.96 3.44 -13.27
C PRO A 98 0.47 3.30 -13.64
N GLY A 99 -0.19 2.21 -13.23
CA GLY A 99 -1.57 1.90 -13.60
C GLY A 99 -2.64 2.32 -12.59
N GLN A 100 -2.28 3.07 -11.53
CA GLN A 100 -3.20 3.41 -10.43
C GLN A 100 -4.49 4.08 -10.89
N SER A 101 -4.42 5.04 -11.81
CA SER A 101 -5.58 5.76 -12.32
C SER A 101 -6.55 4.85 -13.10
N LEU A 102 -6.01 3.95 -13.94
CA LEU A 102 -6.80 2.96 -14.67
C LEU A 102 -7.42 1.92 -13.72
N TRP A 103 -6.74 1.63 -12.61
CA TRP A 103 -7.24 0.68 -11.63
C TRP A 103 -8.49 1.19 -10.88
N GLN A 104 -8.55 2.50 -10.57
CA GLN A 104 -9.73 3.12 -9.97
C GLN A 104 -10.98 2.93 -10.84
N ALA A 105 -10.81 2.92 -12.17
CA ALA A 105 -11.90 2.73 -13.10
C ALA A 105 -12.44 1.29 -13.06
N THR A 106 -11.59 0.27 -12.95
CA THR A 106 -11.99 -1.15 -12.95
C THR A 106 -11.07 -1.98 -12.05
N PRO A 107 -11.29 -1.98 -10.73
CA PRO A 107 -10.49 -2.76 -9.77
C PRO A 107 -10.73 -4.26 -9.90
N LEU A 108 -9.90 -5.10 -9.28
CA LEU A 108 -10.00 -6.55 -9.41
C LEU A 108 -11.32 -7.09 -8.81
N GLU A 109 -11.83 -6.48 -7.73
CA GLU A 109 -13.14 -6.79 -7.16
C GLU A 109 -14.25 -6.66 -8.22
N GLN A 110 -14.24 -5.58 -8.99
CA GLN A 110 -15.22 -5.36 -10.06
C GLN A 110 -15.08 -6.43 -11.15
N ARG A 111 -13.85 -6.82 -11.49
CA ARG A 111 -13.57 -7.81 -12.54
C ARG A 111 -13.99 -9.22 -12.15
N LEU A 112 -13.79 -9.60 -10.89
CA LEU A 112 -14.03 -10.97 -10.40
C LEU A 112 -15.42 -11.17 -9.79
N PHE A 113 -15.94 -10.16 -9.08
CA PHE A 113 -17.19 -10.27 -8.32
C PHE A 113 -18.28 -9.32 -8.79
N GLY A 114 -17.99 -8.42 -9.72
CA GLY A 114 -18.96 -7.44 -10.21
C GLY A 114 -19.38 -6.40 -9.17
N SER A 115 -18.61 -6.23 -8.08
CA SER A 115 -18.90 -5.26 -7.02
C SER A 115 -17.71 -4.33 -6.71
N ARG A 116 -18.00 -3.22 -6.04
CA ARG A 116 -17.02 -2.27 -5.46
C ARG A 116 -17.33 -1.98 -4.01
N ALA A 117 -17.64 -3.03 -3.27
CA ALA A 117 -18.16 -2.96 -1.91
C ALA A 117 -17.20 -3.57 -0.90
N ALA A 118 -15.94 -3.86 -1.28
CA ALA A 118 -14.94 -4.42 -0.37
C ALA A 118 -14.74 -3.58 0.90
N GLY A 119 -14.77 -2.25 0.76
CA GLY A 119 -14.68 -1.31 1.87
C GLY A 119 -15.74 -1.51 2.95
N ASP A 120 -16.89 -2.12 2.60
CA ASP A 120 -17.97 -2.42 3.53
C ASP A 120 -18.12 -3.91 3.87
N LYS A 121 -17.95 -4.78 2.86
CA LYS A 121 -18.12 -6.22 2.98
C LYS A 121 -17.03 -6.87 3.84
N VAL A 122 -15.78 -6.42 3.74
CA VAL A 122 -14.68 -6.97 4.55
C VAL A 122 -14.89 -6.66 6.04
N PRO A 123 -15.16 -5.40 6.46
CA PRO A 123 -15.51 -5.12 7.85
C PRO A 123 -16.75 -5.87 8.35
N ALA A 124 -17.78 -6.03 7.51
CA ALA A 124 -18.96 -6.81 7.88
C ALA A 124 -18.65 -8.31 8.09
N LEU A 125 -17.80 -8.88 7.24
CA LEU A 125 -17.30 -10.25 7.42
C LEU A 125 -16.51 -10.40 8.73
N ILE A 126 -15.63 -9.46 9.05
CA ILE A 126 -14.87 -9.46 10.30
C ILE A 126 -15.81 -9.41 11.51
N GLU A 127 -16.80 -8.51 11.48
CA GLU A 127 -17.81 -8.40 12.52
C GLU A 127 -18.62 -9.70 12.68
N GLN A 128 -18.97 -10.36 11.58
CA GLN A 128 -19.65 -11.66 11.61
C GLN A 128 -18.78 -12.73 12.26
N VAL A 129 -17.52 -12.87 11.83
CA VAL A 129 -16.56 -13.85 12.38
C VAL A 129 -16.37 -13.65 13.88
N LEU A 130 -16.23 -12.40 14.32
CA LEU A 130 -16.05 -12.06 15.74
C LEU A 130 -17.31 -12.23 16.59
N ARG A 131 -18.50 -12.12 15.97
CA ARG A 131 -19.79 -12.32 16.63
C ARG A 131 -20.13 -13.80 16.78
N GLU A 132 -19.94 -14.58 15.73
CA GLU A 132 -20.26 -16.02 15.71
C GLU A 132 -19.28 -16.82 16.58
N ARG A 133 -17.98 -16.47 16.52
CA ARG A 133 -16.89 -17.17 17.21
C ARG A 133 -16.93 -18.70 17.06
N ASP A 134 -17.37 -19.18 15.90
CA ASP A 134 -17.41 -20.61 15.58
C ASP A 134 -15.98 -21.19 15.58
N PRO A 135 -15.66 -22.22 16.40
CA PRO A 135 -14.35 -22.87 16.38
C PRO A 135 -13.87 -23.30 14.99
N ALA A 136 -14.77 -23.62 14.05
CA ALA A 136 -14.41 -23.97 12.67
C ALA A 136 -13.94 -22.75 11.85
N GLY A 137 -14.30 -21.52 12.26
CA GLY A 137 -13.92 -20.26 11.62
C GLY A 137 -12.60 -19.66 12.11
N ARG A 138 -11.85 -20.35 12.97
CA ARG A 138 -10.59 -19.84 13.55
C ARG A 138 -9.52 -19.54 12.50
N ASP A 139 -9.40 -20.38 11.48
CA ASP A 139 -8.45 -20.18 10.40
C ASP A 139 -8.86 -18.98 9.52
N LEU A 140 -10.15 -18.81 9.25
CA LEU A 140 -10.66 -17.61 8.58
C LEU A 140 -10.43 -16.35 9.43
N ALA A 141 -10.56 -16.43 10.76
CA ALA A 141 -10.23 -15.31 11.65
C ALA A 141 -8.74 -14.93 11.57
N ASN A 142 -7.85 -15.92 11.42
CA ASN A 142 -6.43 -15.66 11.15
C ASN A 142 -6.26 -14.91 9.82
N VAL A 143 -6.94 -15.31 8.74
CA VAL A 143 -6.89 -14.60 7.45
C VAL A 143 -7.42 -13.16 7.57
N CYS A 144 -8.51 -12.95 8.33
CA CYS A 144 -9.02 -11.60 8.63
C CYS A 144 -7.98 -10.75 9.38
N LEU A 145 -7.30 -11.33 10.39
CA LEU A 145 -6.23 -10.66 11.13
C LEU A 145 -5.08 -10.28 10.21
N GLN A 146 -4.64 -11.19 9.34
CA GLN A 146 -3.60 -10.92 8.35
C GLN A 146 -4.01 -9.79 7.41
N THR A 147 -5.26 -9.79 6.93
CA THR A 147 -5.79 -8.75 6.05
C THR A 147 -5.73 -7.36 6.71
N LEU A 148 -6.15 -7.23 7.97
CA LEU A 148 -6.02 -5.98 8.72
C LEU A 148 -4.55 -5.61 8.98
N SER A 149 -3.71 -6.61 9.27
CA SER A 149 -2.29 -6.40 9.59
C SER A 149 -1.47 -5.95 8.39
N LEU A 150 -1.87 -6.35 7.18
CA LEU A 150 -1.22 -6.01 5.92
C LEU A 150 -1.72 -4.67 5.33
N GLY A 151 -2.60 -3.96 6.04
CA GLY A 151 -2.98 -2.58 5.71
C GLY A 151 -4.34 -2.42 5.05
N PHE A 152 -5.25 -3.39 5.17
CA PHE A 152 -6.64 -3.15 4.81
C PHE A 152 -7.32 -2.24 5.84
N TYR A 153 -7.92 -1.15 5.37
CA TYR A 153 -8.71 -0.25 6.22
C TYR A 153 -10.17 -0.16 5.77
N GLY A 154 -10.46 -0.10 4.47
CA GLY A 154 -11.82 0.09 3.97
C GLY A 154 -12.50 1.32 4.61
N ARG A 155 -13.72 1.16 5.14
CA ARG A 155 -14.42 2.25 5.88
C ARG A 155 -13.80 2.66 7.22
N LEU A 156 -12.77 1.96 7.71
CA LEU A 156 -12.17 2.19 9.03
C LEU A 156 -11.09 3.29 9.07
N ARG A 157 -10.95 4.10 8.01
CA ARG A 157 -9.87 5.12 7.89
C ARG A 157 -10.04 6.35 8.79
N GLY A 158 -11.21 6.56 9.38
CA GLY A 158 -11.48 7.69 10.29
C GLY A 158 -10.99 7.45 11.74
N PRO A 159 -10.96 8.49 12.60
CA PRO A 159 -10.44 8.38 13.97
C PRO A 159 -11.10 7.28 14.81
N GLY A 160 -12.43 7.16 14.75
CA GLY A 160 -13.15 6.06 15.41
C GLY A 160 -12.93 4.70 14.74
N GLY A 161 -12.68 4.69 13.43
CA GLY A 161 -12.39 3.49 12.68
C GLY A 161 -11.03 2.88 13.01
N LEU A 162 -10.01 3.71 13.25
CA LEU A 162 -8.68 3.23 13.65
C LEU A 162 -8.68 2.55 15.02
N ALA A 163 -9.45 3.09 15.98
CA ALA A 163 -9.63 2.45 17.27
C ALA A 163 -10.33 1.08 17.13
N GLN A 164 -11.38 1.02 16.30
CA GLN A 164 -12.08 -0.22 15.99
C GLN A 164 -11.20 -1.24 15.28
N HIS A 165 -10.35 -0.78 14.34
CA HIS A 165 -9.39 -1.61 13.61
C HIS A 165 -8.45 -2.33 14.58
N GLU A 166 -7.90 -1.58 15.54
CA GLU A 166 -6.96 -2.10 16.54
C GLU A 166 -7.67 -3.03 17.56
N GLU A 167 -8.91 -2.73 17.93
CA GLU A 167 -9.74 -3.65 18.73
C GLU A 167 -10.00 -4.98 18.01
N TRP A 168 -10.44 -4.94 16.75
CA TRP A 168 -10.68 -6.15 15.97
C TRP A 168 -9.42 -6.96 15.76
N ARG A 169 -8.26 -6.33 15.57
CA ARG A 169 -6.98 -7.06 15.51
C ARG A 169 -6.72 -7.85 16.79
N ARG A 170 -6.94 -7.28 17.97
CA ARG A 170 -6.78 -7.99 19.25
C ARG A 170 -7.78 -9.12 19.41
N GLU A 171 -9.05 -8.88 19.08
CA GLU A 171 -10.09 -9.91 19.19
C GLU A 171 -9.87 -11.07 18.21
N LEU A 172 -9.51 -10.78 16.96
CA LEU A 172 -9.20 -11.78 15.96
C LEU A 172 -7.97 -12.60 16.36
N PHE A 173 -6.94 -11.95 16.93
CA PHE A 173 -5.78 -12.66 17.47
C PHE A 173 -6.18 -13.61 18.61
N ALA A 174 -6.95 -13.11 19.59
CA ALA A 174 -7.42 -13.91 20.71
C ALA A 174 -8.24 -15.12 20.24
N PHE A 175 -9.10 -14.91 19.25
CA PHE A 175 -9.95 -15.96 18.70
C PHE A 175 -9.18 -16.98 17.85
N ALA A 176 -8.31 -16.52 16.94
CA ALA A 176 -7.55 -17.37 16.04
C ALA A 176 -6.53 -18.25 16.79
N TYR A 177 -5.85 -17.69 17.80
CA TYR A 177 -4.78 -18.37 18.54
C TYR A 177 -5.18 -18.89 19.91
N GLN A 178 -6.44 -18.71 20.31
CA GLN A 178 -6.97 -19.07 21.65
C GLN A 178 -6.15 -18.47 22.81
N ARG A 179 -5.57 -17.29 22.60
CA ARG A 179 -4.68 -16.63 23.55
C ARG A 179 -4.70 -15.13 23.35
N ASP A 180 -4.75 -14.37 24.45
CA ASP A 180 -4.61 -12.91 24.39
C ASP A 180 -3.25 -12.47 23.84
N ALA A 181 -3.27 -11.37 23.09
CA ALA A 181 -2.08 -10.70 22.58
C ALA A 181 -1.29 -10.03 23.72
N ASP A 182 -0.62 -10.82 24.56
CA ASP A 182 0.23 -10.32 25.64
C ASP A 182 1.63 -9.95 25.11
N LEU A 183 1.93 -8.65 25.08
CA LEU A 183 3.20 -8.10 24.62
C LEU A 183 4.41 -8.69 25.35
N ARG A 184 4.26 -9.04 26.64
CA ARG A 184 5.33 -9.68 27.43
C ARG A 184 5.72 -11.05 26.90
N SER A 185 4.78 -11.75 26.28
CA SER A 185 5.02 -13.06 25.69
C SER A 185 5.57 -13.02 24.26
N LEU A 186 5.36 -11.89 23.57
CA LEU A 186 5.87 -11.66 22.22
C LEU A 186 7.31 -11.16 22.21
N ALA A 187 7.76 -10.49 23.28
CA ALA A 187 9.11 -9.93 23.38
C ALA A 187 10.24 -10.93 23.04
N PRO A 188 10.27 -12.17 23.56
CA PRO A 188 11.35 -13.12 23.25
C PRO A 188 11.32 -13.61 21.79
N ALA A 189 10.14 -13.66 21.17
CA ALA A 189 9.99 -14.07 19.78
C ALA A 189 10.43 -12.94 18.83
N LEU A 190 10.05 -11.70 19.13
CA LEU A 190 10.46 -10.51 18.38
C LEU A 190 11.96 -10.26 18.50
N GLU A 191 12.55 -10.44 19.69
CA GLU A 191 14.00 -10.37 19.90
C GLU A 191 14.74 -11.38 19.00
N ARG A 192 14.25 -12.62 18.93
CA ARG A 192 14.82 -13.68 18.10
C ARG A 192 14.71 -13.39 16.60
N SER A 193 13.58 -12.85 16.14
CA SER A 193 13.39 -12.42 14.75
C SER A 193 14.22 -11.18 14.40
N SER A 194 14.43 -10.28 15.36
CA SER A 194 15.29 -9.09 15.18
C SER A 194 16.79 -9.42 15.16
N ALA A 195 17.18 -10.57 15.70
CA ALA A 195 18.55 -11.07 15.66
C ALA A 195 18.93 -11.66 14.29
N LEU A 196 17.96 -11.89 13.40
CA LEU A 196 18.24 -12.16 11.98
C LEU A 196 18.74 -10.87 11.31
N PRO A 197 19.68 -10.94 10.36
CA PRO A 197 20.16 -9.76 9.67
C PRO A 197 18.96 -9.00 9.10
N PRO A 198 18.78 -7.70 9.44
CA PRO A 198 17.61 -6.96 9.01
C PRO A 198 17.56 -6.97 7.48
N GLN A 199 16.47 -7.50 6.93
CA GLN A 199 16.22 -7.42 5.50
C GLN A 199 16.02 -5.93 5.19
N ARG A 200 17.07 -5.30 4.64
CA ARG A 200 17.06 -3.88 4.28
C ARG A 200 16.10 -3.70 3.11
N LEU A 201 14.81 -3.61 3.42
CA LEU A 201 13.87 -2.95 2.54
C LEU A 201 14.37 -1.51 2.45
N THR A 202 14.79 -1.12 1.25
CA THR A 202 15.08 0.27 0.95
C THR A 202 13.81 1.03 1.32
N VAL A 203 13.86 1.74 2.45
CA VAL A 203 12.85 2.74 2.78
C VAL A 203 12.92 3.72 1.64
N ARG A 204 12.03 3.54 0.65
CA ARG A 204 11.79 4.52 -0.39
C ARG A 204 11.16 5.67 0.37
N ARG A 205 12.01 6.55 0.90
CA ARG A 205 11.62 7.90 1.31
C ARG A 205 11.04 8.49 0.03
N MET A 206 9.73 8.36 -0.14
CA MET A 206 8.99 9.21 -1.05
C MET A 206 9.36 10.62 -0.62
N LEU A 207 10.08 11.33 -1.48
CA LEU A 207 10.31 12.75 -1.24
C LEU A 207 8.91 13.36 -1.11
N PRO A 208 8.63 14.11 -0.03
CA PRO A 208 7.34 14.77 0.13
C PRO A 208 7.04 15.58 -1.13
N ASP A 209 5.83 15.45 -1.67
CA ASP A 209 5.39 16.06 -2.93
C ASP A 209 5.70 17.57 -3.05
N GLY A 210 5.92 18.26 -1.92
CA GLY A 210 6.37 19.64 -1.86
C GLY A 210 7.70 19.94 -2.57
N PHE A 211 8.61 18.97 -2.74
CA PHE A 211 9.92 19.23 -3.36
C PHE A 211 9.84 19.42 -4.88
N ARG A 212 8.88 18.77 -5.54
CA ARG A 212 8.62 18.94 -6.98
C ARG A 212 7.97 20.29 -7.26
N LEU A 213 7.04 20.70 -6.39
CA LEU A 213 6.41 22.02 -6.43
C LEU A 213 7.45 23.13 -6.22
N SER A 214 8.34 22.99 -5.22
CA SER A 214 9.37 23.99 -4.95
C SER A 214 10.36 24.14 -6.09
N LEU A 215 10.70 23.06 -6.80
CA LEU A 215 11.58 23.12 -7.98
C LEU A 215 10.91 23.87 -9.14
N GLY A 216 9.61 23.63 -9.37
CA GLY A 216 8.83 24.38 -10.35
C GLY A 216 8.76 25.87 -10.04
N VAL A 217 8.51 26.23 -8.79
CA VAL A 217 8.50 27.63 -8.33
C VAL A 217 9.88 28.28 -8.50
N ALA A 218 10.96 27.58 -8.13
CA ALA A 218 12.32 28.09 -8.29
C ALA A 218 12.68 28.35 -9.77
N ALA A 219 12.30 27.45 -10.68
CA ALA A 219 12.53 27.62 -12.11
C ALA A 219 11.80 28.84 -12.68
N ILE A 220 10.54 29.07 -12.25
CA ILE A 220 9.75 30.24 -12.65
C ILE A 220 10.42 31.54 -12.16
N LEU A 221 10.85 31.58 -10.89
CA LEU A 221 11.52 32.75 -10.32
C LEU A 221 12.83 33.09 -11.04
N VAL A 222 13.65 32.07 -11.36
CA VAL A 222 14.88 32.25 -12.14
C VAL A 222 14.57 32.78 -13.54
N GLY A 223 13.57 32.21 -14.22
CA GLY A 223 13.13 32.69 -15.53
C GLY A 223 12.69 34.15 -15.50
N MET A 224 11.91 34.54 -14.48
CA MET A 224 11.44 35.92 -14.29
C MET A 224 12.61 36.89 -14.07
N SER A 225 13.63 36.48 -13.30
CA SER A 225 14.85 37.26 -13.07
C SER A 225 15.66 37.46 -14.36
N VAL A 226 15.81 36.42 -15.18
CA VAL A 226 16.55 36.50 -16.45
C VAL A 226 15.86 37.47 -17.42
N VAL A 227 14.53 37.38 -17.53
CA VAL A 227 13.73 38.30 -18.36
C VAL A 227 13.88 39.73 -17.85
N GLY A 228 13.76 39.95 -16.54
CA GLY A 228 13.96 41.28 -15.95
C GLY A 228 15.35 41.86 -16.24
N HIS A 229 16.40 41.04 -16.16
CA HIS A 229 17.76 41.48 -16.43
C HIS A 229 17.99 41.83 -17.90
N ALA A 230 17.40 41.05 -18.82
CA ALA A 230 17.44 41.35 -20.26
C ALA A 230 16.72 42.67 -20.57
N PHE A 231 15.55 42.91 -19.98
CA PHE A 231 14.82 44.17 -20.13
C PHE A 231 15.59 45.37 -19.59
N TRP A 232 16.24 45.23 -18.43
CA TRP A 232 17.06 46.30 -17.88
C TRP A 232 18.23 46.66 -18.80
N HIS A 233 18.93 45.65 -19.34
CA HIS A 233 20.02 45.87 -20.28
C HIS A 233 19.54 46.54 -21.59
N ASP A 234 18.37 46.15 -22.09
CA ASP A 234 17.74 46.75 -23.27
C ASP A 234 17.35 48.22 -23.01
N ILE A 235 16.80 48.55 -21.84
CA ILE A 235 16.45 49.93 -21.48
C ILE A 235 17.72 50.79 -21.32
N VAL A 236 18.73 50.30 -20.61
CA VAL A 236 20.00 51.03 -20.39
C VAL A 236 20.69 51.32 -21.72
N SER A 237 20.81 50.33 -22.60
CA SER A 237 21.45 50.50 -23.92
C SER A 237 20.71 51.48 -24.84
N ARG A 238 19.40 51.68 -24.66
CA ARG A 238 18.60 52.67 -25.41
C ARG A 238 18.70 54.09 -24.82
N VAL A 239 18.92 54.23 -23.52
CA VAL A 239 18.94 55.54 -22.83
C VAL A 239 20.33 56.18 -22.82
N GLU A 240 21.38 55.37 -22.71
CA GLU A 240 22.78 55.82 -22.69
C GLU A 240 23.18 56.70 -23.90
N PRO A 241 22.79 56.39 -25.17
CA PRO A 241 23.13 57.26 -26.30
C PRO A 241 22.44 58.64 -26.28
N MET A 242 21.33 58.81 -25.54
CA MET A 242 20.64 60.12 -25.44
C MET A 242 21.24 61.03 -24.37
N LEU A 243 21.88 60.47 -23.34
CA LEU A 243 22.57 61.24 -22.31
C LEU A 243 23.87 61.87 -22.82
N TYR A 244 24.57 61.22 -23.75
CA TYR A 244 25.78 61.80 -24.38
C TYR A 244 25.47 62.89 -25.42
N GLN A 245 24.29 62.91 -26.03
CA GLN A 245 23.90 63.98 -26.96
C GLN A 245 23.43 65.27 -26.24
N GLY A 246 23.05 65.19 -24.97
CA GLY A 246 22.59 66.34 -24.19
C GLY A 246 23.72 67.19 -23.58
N THR A 247 24.95 66.69 -23.51
CA THR A 247 26.08 67.37 -22.87
C THR A 247 27.03 68.09 -23.83
N ASP A 248 26.89 67.89 -25.14
CA ASP A 248 27.76 68.54 -26.16
C ASP A 248 27.20 69.87 -26.69
N GLY A 249 26.06 70.34 -26.17
CA GLY A 249 25.39 71.57 -26.63
C GLY A 249 25.77 72.86 -25.91
N ASP A 250 26.46 72.80 -24.77
CA ASP A 250 26.62 73.96 -23.87
C ASP A 250 28.11 74.29 -23.64
N GLY A 251 28.80 74.77 -24.68
CA GLY A 251 30.16 75.27 -24.48
C GLY A 251 31.02 75.52 -25.72
N GLN A 252 30.64 76.47 -26.58
CA GLN A 252 31.56 77.53 -27.01
C GLN A 252 30.87 78.53 -27.94
N SER A 253 30.36 79.59 -27.31
CA SER A 253 30.21 80.90 -27.95
C SER A 253 31.48 81.69 -27.62
N LYS A 254 32.31 81.97 -28.64
CA LYS A 254 33.18 83.15 -28.70
C LYS A 254 33.65 83.40 -30.12
#